data_AF-A0A2V7YHS0-F1
#
_entry.id   AF-A0A2V7YHS0-F1
#
_cell.length_a   1.000
_cell.length_b   1.000
_cell.length_c   1.000
_cell.angle_alpha   90.00
_cell.angle_beta   90.00
_cell.angle_gamma   90.00
#
_symmetry.space_group_name_H-M   'P 1'
#
loop_
_entity.id
_entity.type
_entity.pdbx_description
1 polymer ?
#
loop_
_entity_poly.entity_id
_entity_poly.type
_entity_poly.pdbx_seq_one_letter_code
_entity_poly.pdbx_strand_id
1 'polypeptide(L)'
;MTNIMLSVQDVARVRERIARAHELAAIQFRDSFVLGETAPTVHLQMLTDALIGESEGIQLRGPAYEIRDDLIEPMYENFVVDRTPLAIFEYWLVISEITGSASWRMTKLIATPEEYDAALKQMRSPQIVRALVASFLPSVEDNFLDVTVYTRADGERIERRRLLLDDRNEFHFHGRELIAEAR
;
A
#
# COMPACT_ATOMS: atom_id res chain seq x y z
N MET A 1 25.05 -2.37 -6.08
CA MET A 1 23.99 -1.54 -6.69
C MET A 1 23.53 -0.54 -5.64
N THR A 2 22.93 0.58 -6.03
CA THR A 2 22.67 1.70 -5.11
C THR A 2 21.27 1.58 -4.53
N ASN A 3 21.17 1.42 -3.21
CA ASN A 3 19.89 1.54 -2.50
C ASN A 3 19.43 3.00 -2.56
N ILE A 4 18.24 3.25 -3.13
CA ILE A 4 17.66 4.58 -3.29
C ILE A 4 16.56 4.76 -2.24
N MET A 5 16.82 5.65 -1.27
CA MET A 5 15.83 6.06 -0.29
C MET A 5 14.94 7.16 -0.87
N LEU A 6 13.61 7.00 -0.74
CA LEU A 6 12.67 8.02 -1.16
C LEU A 6 12.72 9.22 -0.22
N SER A 7 12.47 10.42 -0.77
CA SER A 7 12.33 11.61 0.05
C SER A 7 10.96 11.67 0.73
N VAL A 8 10.85 12.48 1.80
CA VAL A 8 9.56 12.76 2.45
C VAL A 8 8.58 13.37 1.44
N GLN A 9 9.07 14.23 0.54
CA GLN A 9 8.24 14.86 -0.50
C GLN A 9 7.69 13.85 -1.49
N ASP A 10 8.47 12.85 -1.88
CA ASP A 10 8.02 11.79 -2.78
C ASP A 10 6.94 10.93 -2.12
N VAL A 11 7.14 10.55 -0.85
CA VAL A 11 6.13 9.82 -0.07
C VAL A 11 4.84 10.64 0.06
N ALA A 12 4.96 11.94 0.36
CA ALA A 12 3.82 12.83 0.47
C ALA A 12 3.06 12.96 -0.86
N ARG A 13 3.78 13.09 -1.99
CA ARG A 13 3.20 13.19 -3.33
C ARG A 13 2.39 11.94 -3.69
N VAL A 14 2.94 10.76 -3.43
CA VAL A 14 2.23 9.50 -3.68
C VAL A 14 0.99 9.41 -2.78
N ARG A 15 1.11 9.71 -1.49
CA ARG A 15 -0.05 9.72 -0.57
C ARG A 15 -1.15 10.70 -1.01
N GLU A 16 -0.78 11.85 -1.55
CA GLU A 16 -1.74 12.83 -2.07
C GLU A 16 -2.51 12.29 -3.29
N ARG A 17 -1.83 11.59 -4.21
CA ARG A 17 -2.48 10.89 -5.35
C ARG A 17 -3.46 9.83 -4.87
N ILE A 18 -3.04 9.00 -3.92
CA ILE A 18 -3.92 7.97 -3.32
C ILE A 18 -5.15 8.64 -2.69
N ALA A 19 -4.98 9.74 -1.94
CA ALA A 19 -6.08 10.48 -1.36
C ALA A 19 -7.04 11.06 -2.41
N ARG A 20 -6.51 11.65 -3.49
CA ARG A 20 -7.34 12.13 -4.61
C ARG A 20 -8.09 11.01 -5.31
N ALA A 21 -7.47 9.86 -5.52
CA ALA A 21 -8.13 8.69 -6.08
C ALA A 21 -9.33 8.24 -5.22
N HIS A 22 -9.17 8.23 -3.90
CA HIS A 22 -10.26 7.95 -2.97
C HIS A 22 -11.39 8.97 -3.07
N GLU A 23 -11.08 10.26 -3.14
CA GLU A 23 -12.07 11.33 -3.32
C GLU A 23 -12.84 11.20 -4.64
N LEU A 24 -12.12 10.97 -5.74
CA LEU A 24 -12.72 10.76 -7.07
C LEU A 24 -13.63 9.53 -7.09
N ALA A 25 -13.17 8.40 -6.56
CA ALA A 25 -13.96 7.19 -6.47
C ALA A 25 -15.23 7.38 -5.63
N ALA A 26 -15.13 8.10 -4.50
CA ALA A 26 -16.28 8.39 -3.64
C ALA A 26 -17.32 9.30 -4.32
N ILE A 27 -16.87 10.27 -5.13
CA ILE A 27 -17.75 11.12 -5.94
C ILE A 27 -18.44 10.27 -7.00
N GLN A 28 -17.68 9.50 -7.78
CA GLN A 28 -18.21 8.64 -8.84
C GLN A 28 -19.23 7.64 -8.29
N PHE A 29 -18.91 6.99 -7.16
CA PHE A 29 -19.83 6.05 -6.52
C PHE A 29 -21.13 6.72 -6.11
N ARG A 30 -21.05 7.90 -5.48
CA ARG A 30 -22.24 8.66 -5.06
C ARG A 30 -23.13 9.02 -6.25
N ASP A 31 -22.53 9.43 -7.36
CA ASP A 31 -23.26 9.86 -8.55
C ASP A 31 -23.89 8.68 -9.32
N SER A 32 -23.28 7.50 -9.24
CA SER A 32 -23.77 6.29 -9.91
C SER A 32 -24.63 5.38 -9.03
N PHE A 33 -24.71 5.63 -7.73
CA PHE A 33 -25.33 4.69 -6.79
C PHE A 33 -26.86 4.64 -6.96
N VAL A 34 -27.36 3.44 -7.22
CA VAL A 34 -28.78 3.12 -7.25
C VAL A 34 -29.05 1.95 -6.31
N LEU A 35 -29.86 2.21 -5.28
CA LEU A 35 -30.18 1.24 -4.23
C LEU A 35 -30.84 -0.02 -4.85
N GLY A 36 -30.25 -1.19 -4.58
CA GLY A 36 -30.78 -2.48 -5.06
C GLY A 36 -30.32 -2.87 -6.48
N GLU A 37 -29.68 -1.95 -7.22
CA GLU A 37 -29.14 -2.22 -8.57
C GLU A 37 -27.61 -2.19 -8.58
N THR A 38 -26.98 -1.37 -7.74
CA THR A 38 -25.53 -1.28 -7.65
C THR A 38 -24.96 -2.48 -6.90
N ALA A 39 -24.17 -3.31 -7.59
CA ALA A 39 -23.47 -4.42 -6.97
C ALA A 39 -22.49 -3.91 -5.89
N PRO A 40 -22.32 -4.63 -4.77
CA PRO A 40 -21.40 -4.23 -3.71
C PRO A 40 -19.97 -4.00 -4.20
N THR A 41 -19.55 -4.63 -5.30
CA THR A 41 -18.18 -4.54 -5.82
C THR A 41 -17.92 -3.29 -6.67
N VAL A 42 -18.95 -2.53 -7.09
CA VAL A 42 -18.82 -1.35 -7.97
C VAL A 42 -17.89 -0.29 -7.37
N HIS A 43 -17.98 -0.01 -6.08
CA HIS A 43 -17.11 0.97 -5.42
C HIS A 43 -15.62 0.60 -5.50
N LEU A 44 -15.32 -0.70 -5.52
CA LEU A 44 -13.95 -1.21 -5.63
C LEU A 44 -13.39 -1.07 -7.05
N GLN A 45 -14.27 -1.22 -8.06
CA GLN A 45 -13.92 -0.96 -9.45
C GLN A 45 -13.55 0.51 -9.61
N MET A 46 -14.41 1.41 -9.13
CA MET A 46 -14.20 2.86 -9.17
C MET A 46 -12.94 3.28 -8.43
N LEU A 47 -12.68 2.71 -7.25
CA LEU A 47 -11.45 2.97 -6.51
C LEU A 47 -10.22 2.51 -7.30
N THR A 48 -10.26 1.31 -7.86
CA THR A 48 -9.13 0.78 -8.64
C THR A 48 -8.84 1.63 -9.87
N ASP A 49 -9.89 2.00 -10.61
CA ASP A 49 -9.76 2.85 -11.80
C ASP A 49 -9.22 4.24 -11.43
N ALA A 50 -9.68 4.83 -10.33
CA ALA A 50 -9.18 6.11 -9.85
C ALA A 50 -7.72 6.03 -9.38
N LEU A 51 -7.34 4.97 -8.65
CA LEU A 51 -5.96 4.74 -8.20
C LEU A 51 -5.00 4.68 -9.39
N ILE A 52 -5.39 3.94 -10.42
CA ILE A 52 -4.57 3.78 -11.62
C ILE A 52 -4.54 5.06 -12.45
N GLY A 53 -5.68 5.77 -12.57
CA GLY A 53 -5.76 7.05 -13.27
C GLY A 53 -4.93 8.18 -12.64
N GLU A 54 -4.76 8.18 -11.32
CA GLU A 54 -3.91 9.15 -10.61
C GLU A 54 -2.43 8.74 -10.53
N SER A 55 -2.10 7.50 -10.88
CA SER A 55 -0.72 6.98 -10.80
C SER A 55 0.12 7.46 -11.99
N GLU A 56 1.39 7.77 -11.76
CA GLU A 56 2.30 8.17 -12.86
C GLU A 56 3.14 7.00 -13.39
N GLY A 57 3.50 6.06 -12.51
CA GLY A 57 4.39 4.95 -12.86
C GLY A 57 3.69 3.62 -13.16
N ILE A 58 2.36 3.62 -13.29
CA ILE A 58 1.54 2.41 -13.40
C ILE A 58 0.58 2.55 -14.58
N GLN A 59 0.59 1.56 -15.46
CA GLN A 59 -0.36 1.43 -16.57
C GLN A 59 -0.99 0.04 -16.58
N LEU A 60 -2.07 -0.11 -17.34
CA LEU A 60 -2.75 -1.39 -17.54
C LEU A 60 -2.75 -1.80 -19.01
N ARG A 61 -2.63 -3.12 -19.24
CA ARG A 61 -2.86 -3.76 -20.54
C ARG A 61 -4.17 -4.53 -20.61
N GLY A 62 -4.89 -4.61 -19.50
CA GLY A 62 -6.13 -5.36 -19.33
C GLY A 62 -6.80 -4.97 -18.01
N PRO A 63 -7.79 -5.75 -17.55
CA PRO A 63 -8.43 -5.51 -16.26
C PRO A 63 -7.42 -5.52 -15.10
N ALA A 64 -7.55 -4.59 -14.15
CA ALA A 64 -6.66 -4.52 -12.98
C ALA A 64 -6.88 -5.66 -11.98
N TYR A 65 -8.08 -6.23 -11.97
CA TYR A 65 -8.48 -7.26 -11.03
C TYR A 65 -9.51 -8.18 -11.65
N GLU A 66 -9.72 -9.31 -10.98
CA GLU A 66 -10.85 -10.20 -11.17
C GLU A 66 -11.58 -10.38 -9.84
N ILE A 67 -12.87 -10.72 -9.90
CA ILE A 67 -13.68 -11.03 -8.73
C ILE A 67 -13.84 -12.54 -8.67
N ARG A 68 -13.31 -13.17 -7.64
CA ARG A 68 -13.42 -14.61 -7.38
C ARG A 68 -13.89 -14.83 -5.95
N ASP A 69 -14.95 -15.62 -5.78
CA ASP A 69 -15.51 -15.93 -4.46
C ASP A 69 -15.77 -14.69 -3.58
N ASP A 70 -16.32 -13.63 -4.18
CA ASP A 70 -16.56 -12.30 -3.56
C ASP A 70 -15.30 -11.56 -3.08
N LEU A 71 -14.11 -12.02 -3.47
CA LEU A 71 -12.82 -11.37 -3.23
C LEU A 71 -12.31 -10.71 -4.51
N ILE A 72 -11.65 -9.57 -4.35
CA ILE A 72 -10.94 -8.89 -5.42
C ILE A 72 -9.49 -9.36 -5.44
N GLU A 73 -9.10 -9.97 -6.55
CA GLU A 73 -7.75 -10.44 -6.79
C GLU A 73 -7.09 -9.57 -7.87
N PRO A 74 -5.94 -8.93 -7.59
CA PRO A 74 -5.20 -8.20 -8.61
C PRO A 74 -4.72 -9.12 -9.72
N MET A 75 -4.96 -8.72 -10.97
CA MET A 75 -4.40 -9.42 -12.14
C MET A 75 -3.00 -8.86 -12.42
N TYR A 76 -1.99 -9.32 -11.67
CA TYR A 76 -0.61 -8.78 -11.70
C TYR A 76 -0.01 -8.68 -13.12
N GLU A 77 -0.32 -9.63 -13.99
CA GLU A 77 0.14 -9.67 -15.39
C GLU A 77 -0.35 -8.49 -16.25
N ASN A 78 -1.45 -7.84 -15.86
CA ASN A 78 -2.01 -6.71 -16.59
C ASN A 78 -1.37 -5.38 -16.19
N PHE A 79 -0.64 -5.32 -15.08
CA PHE A 79 0.06 -4.13 -14.65
C PHE A 79 1.36 -3.95 -15.44
N VAL A 80 1.64 -2.72 -15.83
CA VAL A 80 2.92 -2.29 -16.39
C VAL A 80 3.47 -1.25 -15.43
N VAL A 81 4.53 -1.61 -14.72
CA VAL A 81 5.11 -0.78 -13.65
C VAL A 81 6.47 -0.29 -14.08
N ASP A 82 6.66 1.03 -14.07
CA ASP A 82 7.97 1.62 -14.25
C ASP A 82 8.89 1.14 -13.13
N ARG A 83 10.07 0.61 -13.48
CA ARG A 83 11.03 0.08 -12.48
C ARG A 83 11.88 1.18 -11.85
N THR A 84 11.26 2.32 -11.57
CA THR A 84 11.85 3.40 -10.78
C THR A 84 11.51 3.21 -9.30
N PRO A 85 12.34 3.70 -8.35
CA PRO A 85 12.05 3.59 -6.93
C PRO A 85 10.68 4.15 -6.52
N LEU A 86 10.29 5.29 -7.12
CA LEU A 86 9.03 5.95 -6.82
C LEU A 86 7.83 5.12 -7.30
N ALA A 87 7.90 4.61 -8.53
CA ALA A 87 6.84 3.82 -9.13
C ALA A 87 6.67 2.45 -8.44
N ILE A 88 7.76 1.81 -8.01
CA ILE A 88 7.70 0.56 -7.22
C ILE A 88 6.98 0.81 -5.89
N PHE A 89 7.28 1.92 -5.22
CA PHE A 89 6.61 2.29 -3.97
C PHE A 89 5.13 2.67 -4.17
N GLU A 90 4.82 3.48 -5.18
CA GLU A 90 3.44 3.83 -5.58
C GLU A 90 2.64 2.56 -5.90
N TYR A 91 3.23 1.65 -6.67
CA TYR A 91 2.62 0.37 -7.02
C TYR A 91 2.31 -0.50 -5.81
N TRP A 92 3.24 -0.58 -4.84
CA TRP A 92 2.99 -1.30 -3.59
C TRP A 92 1.80 -0.72 -2.81
N LEU A 93 1.66 0.62 -2.74
CA LEU A 93 0.52 1.26 -2.10
C LEU A 93 -0.78 0.97 -2.87
N VAL A 94 -0.79 1.10 -4.20
CA VAL A 94 -1.96 0.80 -5.03
C VAL A 94 -2.43 -0.65 -4.84
N ILE A 95 -1.53 -1.63 -4.91
CA ILE A 95 -1.87 -3.04 -4.68
C ILE A 95 -2.35 -3.25 -3.24
N SER A 96 -1.76 -2.57 -2.26
CA SER A 96 -2.20 -2.64 -0.86
C SER A 96 -3.62 -2.06 -0.66
N GLU A 97 -4.00 -1.02 -1.39
CA GLU A 97 -5.37 -0.47 -1.36
C GLU A 97 -6.37 -1.42 -2.04
N ILE A 98 -6.02 -1.98 -3.21
CA ILE A 98 -6.87 -2.93 -3.94
C ILE A 98 -7.13 -4.17 -3.07
N THR A 99 -6.08 -4.78 -2.54
CA THR A 99 -6.16 -6.00 -1.71
C THR A 99 -6.66 -5.73 -0.28
N GLY A 100 -6.37 -4.56 0.26
CA GLY A 100 -6.80 -4.11 1.59
C GLY A 100 -8.28 -3.74 1.64
N SER A 101 -8.89 -3.38 0.52
CA SER A 101 -10.32 -3.03 0.49
C SER A 101 -11.25 -4.18 0.93
N ALA A 102 -10.85 -5.44 0.70
CA ALA A 102 -11.60 -6.63 1.14
C ALA A 102 -11.29 -7.05 2.58
N SER A 103 -10.24 -6.50 3.20
CA SER A 103 -9.87 -6.83 4.58
C SER A 103 -9.45 -5.58 5.33
N TRP A 104 -10.20 -5.21 6.38
CA TRP A 104 -9.85 -4.20 7.39
C TRP A 104 -8.53 -4.49 8.15
N ARG A 105 -7.57 -5.20 7.56
CA ARG A 105 -6.23 -5.51 8.06
C ARG A 105 -5.37 -4.26 7.94
N MET A 106 -5.66 -3.30 8.82
CA MET A 106 -4.92 -2.08 9.15
C MET A 106 -3.41 -2.27 9.06
N THR A 107 -2.85 -2.11 7.86
CA THR A 107 -1.41 -1.99 7.62
C THR A 107 -1.18 -0.58 7.14
N LYS A 108 -0.62 0.25 8.02
CA LYS A 108 -0.37 1.66 7.74
C LYS A 108 1.12 1.89 7.52
N LEU A 109 1.48 2.52 6.41
CA LEU A 109 2.86 2.98 6.18
C LEU A 109 3.28 3.99 7.26
N ILE A 110 4.47 3.79 7.82
CA ILE A 110 5.18 4.75 8.66
C ILE A 110 6.36 5.28 7.85
N ALA A 111 6.40 6.58 7.63
CA ALA A 111 7.45 7.27 6.89
C ALA A 111 8.15 8.37 7.71
N THR A 112 7.59 8.74 8.87
CA THR A 112 8.17 9.76 9.76
C THR A 112 8.19 9.33 11.22
N PRO A 113 9.06 9.95 12.06
CA PRO A 113 9.06 9.71 13.51
C PRO A 113 7.72 10.01 14.18
N GLU A 114 6.99 11.02 13.72
CA GLU A 114 5.69 11.39 14.28
C GLU A 114 4.65 10.30 14.03
N GLU A 115 4.70 9.65 12.85
CA GLU A 115 3.84 8.51 12.53
C GLU A 115 4.20 7.28 13.36
N TYR A 116 5.48 7.07 13.64
CA TYR A 116 5.96 6.03 14.55
C TYR A 116 5.44 6.25 15.97
N ASP A 117 5.60 7.46 16.50
CA ASP A 117 5.09 7.82 17.84
C ASP A 117 3.57 7.69 17.92
N ALA A 118 2.85 8.08 16.87
CA ALA A 118 1.40 7.91 16.78
C ALA A 118 1.01 6.42 16.78
N ALA A 119 1.73 5.58 16.05
CA ALA A 119 1.50 4.13 16.04
C ALA A 119 1.77 3.52 17.43
N LEU A 120 2.89 3.86 18.08
CA LEU A 120 3.20 3.39 19.44
C LEU A 120 2.11 3.75 20.45
N LYS A 121 1.56 4.97 20.38
CA LYS A 121 0.48 5.42 21.27
C LYS A 121 -0.83 4.66 21.05
N GLN A 122 -1.04 4.11 19.86
CA GLN A 122 -2.21 3.31 19.53
C GLN A 122 -2.06 1.84 19.97
N MET A 123 -0.83 1.36 20.10
CA MET A 123 -0.56 -0.03 20.45
C MET A 123 -0.92 -0.33 21.91
N ARG A 124 -1.44 -1.53 22.15
CA ARG A 124 -1.62 -2.03 23.52
C ARG A 124 -0.28 -2.40 24.14
N SER A 125 0.12 -1.71 25.21
CA SER A 125 1.34 -2.02 25.98
C SER A 125 2.59 -2.19 25.11
N PRO A 126 3.00 -1.16 24.33
CA PRO A 126 4.04 -1.30 23.32
C PRO A 126 5.38 -1.71 23.94
N GLN A 127 6.03 -2.69 23.33
CA GLN A 127 7.39 -3.08 23.61
C GLN A 127 8.31 -2.72 22.45
N ILE A 128 9.28 -1.87 22.75
CA ILE A 128 10.29 -1.46 21.78
C ILE A 128 11.36 -2.55 21.71
N VAL A 129 11.43 -3.24 20.57
CA VAL A 129 12.42 -4.27 20.26
C VAL A 129 13.70 -3.64 19.72
N ARG A 130 13.56 -2.52 19.00
CA ARG A 130 14.68 -1.75 18.46
C ARG A 130 14.48 -0.26 18.67
N ALA A 131 15.36 0.34 19.47
CA ALA A 131 15.27 1.75 19.86
C ALA A 131 15.83 2.73 18.82
N LEU A 132 16.67 2.27 17.89
CA LEU A 132 17.31 3.11 16.88
C LEU A 132 16.87 2.65 15.49
N VAL A 133 16.03 3.45 14.85
CA VAL A 133 15.66 3.30 13.43
C VAL A 133 16.29 4.46 12.67
N ALA A 134 17.19 4.16 11.74
CA ALA A 134 17.93 5.19 11.00
C ALA A 134 17.02 6.03 10.09
N SER A 135 16.01 5.39 9.49
CA SER A 135 15.00 6.05 8.66
C SER A 135 13.76 5.18 8.56
N PHE A 136 12.59 5.81 8.56
CA PHE A 136 11.31 5.16 8.28
C PHE A 136 10.95 5.18 6.80
N LEU A 137 11.65 6.02 6.01
CA LEU A 137 11.34 6.23 4.60
C LEU A 137 11.47 4.92 3.81
N PRO A 138 10.61 4.72 2.80
CA PRO A 138 10.75 3.63 1.86
C PRO A 138 12.09 3.71 1.14
N SER A 139 12.66 2.55 0.83
CA SER A 139 13.87 2.47 0.02
C SER A 139 13.79 1.33 -0.97
N VAL A 140 14.38 1.52 -2.13
CA VAL A 140 14.38 0.52 -3.20
C VAL A 140 15.81 0.19 -3.60
N GLU A 141 16.13 -1.11 -3.60
CA GLU A 141 17.38 -1.66 -4.08
C GLU A 141 17.05 -2.74 -5.13
N ASP A 142 17.34 -2.46 -6.39
CA ASP A 142 16.90 -3.26 -7.53
C ASP A 142 15.36 -3.41 -7.55
N ASN A 143 14.86 -4.64 -7.35
CA ASN A 143 13.44 -4.94 -7.24
C ASN A 143 12.98 -5.14 -5.78
N PHE A 144 13.85 -4.89 -4.79
CA PHE A 144 13.49 -4.97 -3.39
C PHE A 144 12.96 -3.64 -2.88
N LEU A 145 11.77 -3.66 -2.28
CA LEU A 145 11.16 -2.56 -1.57
C LEU A 145 11.26 -2.81 -0.06
N ASP A 146 11.92 -1.89 0.66
CA ASP A 146 11.90 -1.85 2.11
C ASP A 146 10.92 -0.76 2.59
N VAL A 147 9.92 -1.14 3.39
CA VAL A 147 8.89 -0.23 3.92
C VAL A 147 8.64 -0.49 5.40
N THR A 148 8.43 0.58 6.18
CA THR A 148 8.04 0.44 7.58
C THR A 148 6.53 0.51 7.72
N VAL A 149 5.94 -0.47 8.39
CA VAL A 149 4.49 -0.54 8.54
C VAL A 149 4.08 -0.81 9.99
N TYR A 150 2.95 -0.23 10.37
CA TYR A 150 2.18 -0.63 11.55
C TYR A 150 1.07 -1.57 11.12
N THR A 151 1.06 -2.80 11.62
CA THR A 151 0.04 -3.82 11.33
C THR A 151 -0.68 -4.25 12.60
N ARG A 152 -1.99 -4.44 12.52
CA ARG A 152 -2.81 -5.02 13.61
C ARG A 152 -3.22 -6.47 13.38
N ALA A 153 -3.11 -6.96 12.14
CA ALA A 153 -3.43 -8.33 11.79
C ALA A 153 -2.42 -9.31 12.42
N ASP A 154 -2.93 -10.37 13.05
CA ASP A 154 -2.14 -11.43 13.65
C ASP A 154 -1.10 -10.90 14.67
N GLY A 155 -1.49 -9.87 15.43
CA GLY A 155 -0.70 -9.21 16.47
C GLY A 155 -0.26 -7.79 16.09
N GLU A 156 -0.52 -6.82 16.96
CA GLU A 156 -0.14 -5.42 16.75
C GLU A 156 1.39 -5.26 16.79
N ARG A 157 1.96 -4.76 15.69
CA ARG A 157 3.41 -4.58 15.55
C ARG A 157 3.79 -3.49 14.58
N ILE A 158 4.96 -2.92 14.82
CA ILE A 158 5.68 -2.04 13.89
C ILE A 158 6.88 -2.82 13.38
N GLU A 159 6.97 -3.01 12.06
CA GLU A 159 8.04 -3.77 11.43
C GLU A 159 8.48 -3.12 10.11
N ARG A 160 9.76 -3.23 9.78
CA ARG A 160 10.27 -2.92 8.44
C ARG A 160 10.22 -4.20 7.61
N ARG A 161 9.44 -4.20 6.54
CA ARG A 161 9.29 -5.33 5.61
C ARG A 161 10.19 -5.13 4.41
N ARG A 162 10.82 -6.22 3.95
CA ARG A 162 11.49 -6.31 2.66
C ARG A 162 10.63 -7.15 1.72
N LEU A 163 10.26 -6.57 0.59
CA LEU A 163 9.39 -7.18 -0.42
C LEU A 163 10.15 -7.25 -1.76
N LEU A 164 10.07 -8.38 -2.46
CA LEU A 164 10.63 -8.53 -3.80
C LEU A 164 9.52 -8.36 -4.83
N LEU A 165 9.67 -7.41 -5.76
CA LEU A 165 8.82 -7.29 -6.93
C LEU A 165 9.34 -8.18 -8.05
N ASP A 166 8.63 -9.26 -8.37
CA ASP A 166 9.06 -10.17 -9.42
C ASP A 166 8.80 -9.62 -10.84
N ASP A 167 9.14 -10.42 -11.86
CA ASP A 167 8.97 -10.08 -13.27
C ASP A 167 7.49 -10.14 -13.72
N ARG A 168 6.60 -10.68 -12.89
CA ARG A 168 5.14 -10.70 -13.10
C ARG A 168 4.43 -9.57 -12.35
N ASN A 169 5.19 -8.69 -11.70
CA ASN A 169 4.73 -7.60 -10.84
C ASN A 169 4.04 -8.07 -9.55
N GLU A 170 4.32 -9.27 -9.06
CA GLU A 170 3.84 -9.70 -7.75
C GLU A 170 4.87 -9.35 -6.66
N PHE A 171 4.40 -8.83 -5.52
CA PHE A 171 5.25 -8.58 -4.35
C PHE A 171 5.32 -9.81 -3.46
N HIS A 172 6.53 -10.34 -3.29
CA HIS A 172 6.80 -11.48 -2.42
C HIS A 172 7.45 -11.02 -1.12
N PHE A 173 6.92 -11.49 0.02
CA PHE A 173 7.55 -11.24 1.31
C PHE A 173 8.93 -11.92 1.36
N HIS A 174 9.97 -11.12 1.58
CA HIS A 174 11.35 -11.61 1.64
C HIS A 174 11.90 -11.62 3.07
N GLY A 175 11.49 -10.66 3.90
CA GLY A 175 11.95 -10.61 5.28
C GLY A 175 11.34 -9.45 6.06
N ARG A 176 11.65 -9.43 7.36
CA ARG A 176 11.25 -8.33 8.25
C ARG A 176 12.28 -8.05 9.34
N GLU A 177 12.26 -6.81 9.81
CA GLU A 177 12.90 -6.35 11.04
C GLU A 177 11.81 -5.84 11.99
N LEU A 178 11.66 -6.48 13.15
CA LEU A 178 10.69 -6.08 14.17
C LEU A 178 11.22 -4.87 14.95
N ILE A 179 10.42 -3.80 15.01
CA ILE A 179 10.75 -2.55 15.69
C ILE A 179 10.02 -2.46 17.03
N ALA A 180 8.72 -2.72 17.03
CA ALA A 180 7.89 -2.77 18.23
C ALA A 180 6.76 -3.80 18.10
N GLU A 181 6.28 -4.33 19.22
CA GLU A 181 5.12 -5.23 19.28
C GLU A 181 4.26 -4.96 20.53
N ALA A 182 2.98 -5.28 20.45
CA ALA A 182 2.06 -5.21 21.58
C ALA A 182 2.17 -6.46 22.48
N ARG A 183 1.84 -6.28 23.77
CA ARG A 183 1.70 -7.36 24.75
C ARG A 183 0.33 -7.37 25.41
#